data_AF-A0A507R6J3-F1
#
_entry.id   AF-A0A507R6J3-F1
#
_cell.length_a   1.000
_cell.length_b   1.000
_cell.length_c   1.000
_cell.angle_alpha   90.00
_cell.angle_beta   90.00
_cell.angle_gamma   90.00
#
_symmetry.space_group_name_H-M   'P 1'
#
loop_
_entity.id
_entity.type
_entity.pdbx_description
1 polymer ?
#
loop_
_entity_poly.entity_id
_entity_poly.type
_entity_poly.pdbx_seq_one_letter_code
_entity_poly.pdbx_strand_id
1 'polypeptide(L)'
;MTCDLCLLTSARMTGWHTLAYFWFWLSANATPATFYGVNAAMAAGLSVWEALACQFGEQVMIAIVFCFNGRPGAVYHIPYPVIARTCFGIWGSYWPIVNRVVMTLVWTGVNAVQGGQCAYVLLHAIFPSIARIPDIFPPGKSALTSGGMIGFMVFW
;
A
#
# COMPACT_ATOMS: atom_id res chain seq x y z
N MET A 1 -23.38 4.14 19.64
CA MET A 1 -22.26 3.97 18.68
C MET A 1 -21.67 5.34 18.32
N THR A 2 -21.29 6.13 19.32
CA THR A 2 -21.07 7.59 19.17
C THR A 2 -19.80 8.11 19.86
N CYS A 3 -18.93 7.25 20.41
CA CYS A 3 -17.80 7.70 21.25
C CYS A 3 -16.39 7.38 20.75
N ASP A 4 -16.18 6.83 19.55
CA ASP A 4 -14.83 6.73 18.95
C ASP A 4 -14.54 7.85 17.92
N LEU A 5 -15.51 8.74 17.70
CA LEU A 5 -15.34 9.95 16.87
C LEU A 5 -14.92 11.17 17.69
N CYS A 6 -14.49 10.98 18.94
CA CYS A 6 -14.01 12.03 19.81
C CYS A 6 -12.63 12.48 19.33
N LEU A 7 -12.66 13.51 18.47
CA LEU A 7 -11.62 14.50 18.18
C LEU A 7 -10.24 14.15 18.76
N LEU A 8 -9.28 13.88 17.88
CA LEU A 8 -7.86 13.98 18.21
C LEU A 8 -7.65 15.36 18.82
N THR A 9 -7.63 15.40 20.15
CA THR A 9 -7.59 16.64 20.91
C THR A 9 -6.27 17.32 20.56
N SER A 10 -6.33 18.62 20.27
CA SER A 10 -5.22 19.47 19.83
C SER A 10 -3.91 19.35 20.65
N ALA A 11 -3.94 18.72 21.83
CA ALA A 11 -2.81 18.56 22.73
C ALA A 11 -1.82 17.43 22.37
N ARG A 12 -2.09 16.56 21.39
CA ARG A 12 -1.20 15.42 21.03
C ARG A 12 -0.65 15.43 19.59
N MET A 13 -0.81 16.54 18.86
CA MET A 13 -0.25 16.73 17.51
C MET A 13 1.08 17.51 17.51
N THR A 14 1.82 17.50 18.62
CA THR A 14 3.06 18.27 18.81
C THR A 14 4.33 17.58 18.30
N GLY A 15 4.25 16.43 17.62
CA GLY A 15 5.41 15.63 17.20
C GLY A 15 5.66 15.52 15.68
N TRP A 16 4.73 15.97 14.84
CA TRP A 16 4.85 15.79 13.38
C TRP A 16 5.64 16.94 12.76
N HIS A 17 6.95 16.91 12.93
CA HIS A 17 7.85 17.77 12.15
C HIS A 17 7.80 17.39 10.67
N THR A 18 8.06 18.34 9.77
CA THR A 18 8.15 18.11 8.32
C THR A 18 9.04 16.92 7.97
N LEU A 19 10.09 16.69 8.77
CA LEU A 19 10.99 15.54 8.65
C LEU A 19 10.31 14.20 8.99
N ALA A 20 9.48 14.14 10.03
CA ALA A 20 8.71 12.94 10.36
C ALA A 20 7.69 12.61 9.26
N TYR A 21 7.08 13.64 8.67
CA TYR A 21 6.20 13.48 7.52
C TYR A 21 6.95 12.93 6.30
N PHE A 22 8.14 13.47 6.00
CA PHE A 22 8.98 12.97 4.91
C PHE A 22 9.37 11.49 5.11
N TRP A 23 9.85 11.12 6.29
CA TRP A 23 10.23 9.72 6.57
C TRP A 23 9.04 8.76 6.53
N PHE A 24 7.88 9.20 7.00
CA PHE A 24 6.65 8.42 6.91
C PHE A 24 6.25 8.13 5.46
N TRP A 25 6.33 9.13 4.57
CA TRP A 25 6.00 8.93 3.16
C TRP A 25 7.06 8.15 2.41
N LEU A 26 8.34 8.32 2.76
CA LEU A 26 9.41 7.52 2.18
C LEU A 26 9.21 6.03 2.51
N SER A 27 8.90 5.70 3.77
CA SER A 27 8.64 4.30 4.15
C SER A 27 7.36 3.75 3.51
N ALA A 28 6.33 4.57 3.36
CA ALA A 28 5.08 4.16 2.69
C ALA A 28 5.26 3.86 1.19
N ASN A 29 6.18 4.56 0.51
CA ASN A 29 6.44 4.34 -0.92
C ASN A 29 7.53 3.28 -1.19
N ALA A 30 8.36 2.98 -0.19
CA ALA A 30 9.40 1.94 -0.27
C ALA A 30 8.80 0.53 -0.17
N THR A 31 7.94 0.18 -1.12
CA THR A 31 7.32 -1.14 -1.24
C THR A 31 7.89 -1.89 -2.45
N PRO A 32 7.87 -3.24 -2.45
CA PRO A 32 8.25 -4.04 -3.61
C PRO A 32 7.48 -3.64 -4.87
N ALA A 33 6.21 -3.26 -4.73
CA ALA A 33 5.34 -2.85 -5.83
C ALA A 33 5.92 -1.68 -6.64
N THR A 34 6.46 -0.66 -5.97
CA THR A 34 7.08 0.50 -6.62
C THR A 34 8.32 0.09 -7.42
N PHE A 35 9.12 -0.85 -6.89
CA PHE A 35 10.29 -1.37 -7.60
C PHE A 35 9.93 -2.22 -8.82
N TYR A 36 8.82 -2.95 -8.78
CA TYR A 36 8.32 -3.69 -9.95
C TYR A 36 7.78 -2.78 -11.06
N GLY A 37 7.31 -1.57 -10.73
CA GLY A 37 6.79 -0.61 -11.72
C GLY A 37 7.80 -0.27 -12.82
N VAL A 38 9.06 0.00 -12.44
CA VAL A 38 10.14 0.30 -13.40
C VAL A 38 10.49 -0.92 -14.25
N ASN A 39 10.53 -2.11 -13.63
CA ASN A 39 10.79 -3.37 -14.36
C ASN A 39 9.70 -3.67 -15.39
N ALA A 40 8.44 -3.39 -15.05
CA ALA A 40 7.31 -3.55 -15.97
C ALA A 40 7.40 -2.58 -17.16
N ALA A 41 7.81 -1.33 -16.92
CA ALA A 41 8.03 -0.35 -17.99
C ALA A 41 9.19 -0.75 -18.91
N MET A 42 10.27 -1.30 -18.36
CA MET A 42 11.38 -1.85 -19.15
C MET A 42 10.97 -3.08 -19.95
N ALA A 43 10.14 -3.97 -19.37
CA ALA A 43 9.60 -5.13 -20.07
C ALA A 43 8.69 -4.74 -21.25
N ALA A 44 8.06 -3.56 -21.18
CA ALA A 44 7.30 -2.98 -22.29
C ALA A 44 8.18 -2.40 -23.42
N GLY A 45 9.51 -2.40 -23.26
CA GLY A 45 10.46 -1.99 -24.29
C GLY A 45 11.00 -0.56 -24.14
N LEU A 46 10.69 0.16 -23.06
CA LEU A 46 11.27 1.48 -22.81
C LEU A 46 12.73 1.36 -22.33
N SER A 47 13.56 2.34 -22.71
CA SER A 47 14.90 2.44 -22.14
C SER A 47 14.83 2.72 -20.63
N VAL A 48 15.87 2.33 -19.90
CA VAL A 48 15.96 2.54 -18.44
C VAL A 48 15.75 4.01 -18.08
N TRP A 49 16.32 4.93 -18.87
CA TRP A 49 16.23 6.36 -18.63
C TRP A 49 14.82 6.91 -18.84
N GLU A 50 14.10 6.41 -19.85
CA GLU A 50 12.70 6.79 -20.09
C GLU A 50 11.76 6.22 -19.03
N ALA A 51 11.99 4.96 -18.61
CA ALA A 51 11.22 4.33 -17.54
C ALA A 51 11.38 5.06 -16.20
N LEU A 52 12.61 5.46 -15.85
CA LEU A 52 12.89 6.25 -14.64
C LEU A 52 12.26 7.65 -14.71
N ALA A 53 12.33 8.32 -15.85
CA ALA A 53 11.70 9.63 -16.04
C ALA A 53 10.18 9.56 -15.90
N CYS A 54 9.56 8.52 -16.47
CA CYS A 54 8.12 8.27 -16.35
C CYS A 54 7.70 8.03 -14.88
N GLN A 55 8.44 7.18 -14.16
CA GLN A 55 8.18 6.92 -12.74
C GLN A 55 8.35 8.19 -11.89
N PHE A 56 9.40 8.97 -12.13
CA PHE A 56 9.60 10.22 -11.41
C PHE A 56 8.45 11.23 -11.67
N GLY A 57 8.00 11.31 -12.92
CA GLY A 57 6.86 12.15 -13.31
C GLY A 57 5.55 11.73 -12.63
N GLU A 58 5.30 10.43 -12.52
CA GLU A 58 4.15 9.87 -11.78
C GLU A 58 4.17 10.28 -10.31
N GLN A 59 5.30 10.15 -9.63
CA GLN A 59 5.41 10.53 -8.22
C GLN A 59 5.18 12.03 -7.99
N VAL A 60 5.67 12.89 -8.89
CA VAL A 60 5.42 14.34 -8.80
C VAL A 60 3.93 14.65 -9.01
N MET A 61 3.29 14.01 -9.97
CA MET A 61 1.86 14.20 -10.25
C MET A 61 1.00 13.78 -9.06
N ILE A 62 1.28 12.60 -8.50
CA ILE A 62 0.60 12.10 -7.30
C ILE A 62 0.80 13.03 -6.11
N ALA A 63 2.02 13.52 -5.88
CA ALA A 63 2.31 14.43 -4.77
C ALA A 63 1.44 15.70 -4.83
N ILE A 64 1.22 16.26 -6.02
CA ILE A 64 0.34 17.44 -6.20
C ILE A 64 -1.09 17.10 -5.78
N VAL A 65 -1.65 16.00 -6.30
CA VAL A 65 -3.02 15.56 -5.98
C VAL A 65 -3.16 15.25 -4.49
N PHE A 66 -2.13 14.64 -3.89
CA PHE A 66 -2.10 14.33 -2.46
C PHE A 66 -2.14 15.59 -1.59
N CYS A 67 -1.35 16.61 -1.94
CA CYS A 67 -1.36 17.89 -1.22
C CYS A 67 -2.74 18.56 -1.26
N PHE A 68 -3.43 18.53 -2.40
CA PHE A 68 -4.79 19.04 -2.50
C PHE A 68 -5.80 18.26 -1.65
N ASN A 69 -5.71 16.92 -1.66
CA ASN A 69 -6.59 16.07 -0.86
C ASN A 69 -6.28 16.11 0.64
N GLY A 70 -5.03 16.37 1.03
CA GLY A 70 -4.58 16.45 2.42
C GLY A 70 -4.92 17.78 3.10
N ARG A 71 -5.05 18.88 2.35
CA ARG A 71 -5.37 20.22 2.87
C ARG A 71 -6.64 20.28 3.74
N PRO A 72 -7.81 19.74 3.34
CA PRO A 72 -9.01 19.79 4.19
C PRO A 72 -8.85 18.98 5.49
N GLY A 73 -8.09 17.89 5.46
CA GLY A 73 -7.78 17.09 6.66
C GLY A 73 -6.87 17.82 7.65
N ALA A 74 -5.90 18.60 7.15
CA ALA A 74 -4.96 19.35 7.98
C ALA A 74 -5.55 20.64 8.58
N VAL A 75 -6.41 21.36 7.83
CA VAL A 75 -6.99 22.63 8.31
C VAL A 75 -8.13 22.38 9.29
N TYR A 76 -9.05 21.48 8.92
CA TYR A 76 -10.28 21.29 9.68
C TYR A 76 -10.20 20.14 10.69
N HIS A 77 -9.09 19.38 10.71
CA HIS A 77 -8.87 18.25 11.64
C HIS A 77 -10.02 17.22 11.62
N ILE A 78 -10.66 17.05 10.47
CA ILE A 78 -11.81 16.16 10.30
C ILE A 78 -11.37 14.90 9.52
N PRO A 79 -11.77 13.70 9.95
CA PRO A 79 -11.49 12.49 9.19
C PRO A 79 -12.21 12.49 7.83
N TYR A 80 -11.56 11.88 6.82
CA TYR A 80 -12.07 11.72 5.46
C TYR A 80 -13.56 11.29 5.33
N PRO A 81 -14.08 10.30 6.10
CA PRO A 81 -15.50 9.93 6.00
C PRO A 81 -16.48 11.07 6.37
N VAL A 82 -16.05 12.11 7.08
CA VAL A 82 -16.89 13.29 7.34
C VAL A 82 -16.85 14.25 6.15
N ILE A 83 -15.68 14.43 5.52
CA ILE A 83 -15.55 15.22 4.28
C ILE A 83 -16.34 14.56 3.12
N ALA A 84 -16.34 13.23 3.04
CA ALA A 84 -17.15 12.52 2.04
C ALA A 84 -18.66 12.77 2.20
N ARG A 85 -19.13 12.99 3.44
CA ARG A 85 -20.55 13.32 3.73
C ARG A 85 -20.93 14.73 3.32
N THR A 86 -19.99 15.69 3.33
CA THR A 86 -20.29 17.06 2.90
C THR A 86 -20.46 17.17 1.38
N CYS A 87 -19.82 16.28 0.59
CA CYS A 87 -19.93 16.30 -0.87
C CYS A 87 -21.08 15.43 -1.41
N PHE A 88 -21.33 14.26 -0.81
CA PHE A 88 -22.29 13.27 -1.34
C PHE A 88 -23.54 13.08 -0.47
N GLY A 89 -23.66 13.81 0.64
CA GLY A 89 -24.76 13.65 1.60
C GLY A 89 -24.67 12.36 2.44
N ILE A 90 -25.66 12.14 3.31
CA ILE A 90 -25.70 10.97 4.22
C ILE A 90 -25.75 9.65 3.45
N TRP A 91 -26.66 9.54 2.48
CA TRP A 91 -26.86 8.29 1.73
C TRP A 91 -25.83 8.09 0.61
N GLY A 92 -25.35 9.17 -0.03
CA GLY A 92 -24.34 9.07 -1.09
C GLY A 92 -22.92 8.84 -0.58
N SER A 93 -22.62 9.15 0.68
CA SER A 93 -21.28 8.96 1.26
C SER A 93 -20.85 7.49 1.40
N TYR A 94 -21.79 6.55 1.39
CA TYR A 94 -21.47 5.13 1.53
C TYR A 94 -20.65 4.59 0.35
N TRP A 95 -20.90 5.08 -0.87
CA TRP A 95 -20.18 4.64 -2.07
C TRP A 95 -18.65 4.87 -2.01
N PRO A 96 -18.14 6.10 -1.77
CA PRO A 96 -16.71 6.34 -1.66
C PRO A 96 -16.07 5.66 -0.45
N ILE A 97 -16.81 5.49 0.65
CA ILE A 97 -16.32 4.77 1.84
C ILE A 97 -16.12 3.29 1.52
N VAL A 98 -17.10 2.63 0.88
CA VAL A 98 -16.99 1.22 0.49
C VAL A 98 -15.84 1.02 -0.50
N ASN A 99 -15.72 1.87 -1.52
CA ASN A 99 -14.62 1.79 -2.49
C ASN A 99 -13.25 1.88 -1.78
N ARG A 100 -13.10 2.79 -0.82
CA ARG A 100 -11.86 2.93 -0.05
C ARG A 100 -11.56 1.69 0.79
N VAL A 101 -12.57 1.10 1.45
CA VAL A 101 -12.38 -0.11 2.26
C VAL A 101 -11.97 -1.29 1.36
N VAL A 102 -12.64 -1.48 0.22
CA VAL A 102 -12.29 -2.53 -0.75
C VAL A 102 -10.86 -2.37 -1.24
N MET A 103 -10.45 -1.16 -1.64
CA MET A 103 -9.07 -0.90 -2.06
C MET A 103 -8.05 -1.16 -0.94
N THR A 104 -8.39 -0.82 0.31
CA THR A 104 -7.52 -1.09 1.46
C THR A 104 -7.34 -2.60 1.67
N LEU A 105 -8.42 -3.37 1.59
CA LEU A 105 -8.36 -4.84 1.71
C LEU A 105 -7.52 -5.47 0.61
N VAL A 106 -7.72 -5.05 -0.65
CA VAL A 106 -6.92 -5.51 -1.79
C VAL A 106 -5.44 -5.17 -1.58
N TRP A 107 -5.14 -3.94 -1.18
CA TRP A 107 -3.75 -3.51 -0.98
C TRP A 107 -3.06 -4.23 0.16
N THR A 108 -3.74 -4.45 1.29
CA THR A 108 -3.23 -5.28 2.38
C THR A 108 -2.95 -6.70 1.91
N GLY A 109 -3.84 -7.29 1.10
CA GLY A 109 -3.62 -8.60 0.49
C GLY A 109 -2.38 -8.65 -0.41
N VAL A 110 -2.21 -7.65 -1.29
CA VAL A 110 -1.04 -7.56 -2.18
C VAL A 110 0.27 -7.43 -1.38
N ASN A 111 0.31 -6.58 -0.36
CA ASN A 111 1.50 -6.41 0.48
C ASN A 111 1.83 -7.68 1.27
N ALA A 112 0.82 -8.39 1.77
CA ALA A 112 1.01 -9.65 2.48
C ALA A 112 1.60 -10.74 1.56
N VAL A 113 1.12 -10.84 0.32
CA VAL A 113 1.65 -11.78 -0.67
C VAL A 113 3.08 -11.43 -1.07
N GLN A 114 3.36 -10.15 -1.35
CA GLN A 114 4.71 -9.69 -1.70
C GLN A 114 5.70 -9.92 -0.55
N GLY A 115 5.31 -9.62 0.68
CA GLY A 115 6.11 -9.91 1.87
C GLY A 115 6.31 -11.41 2.10
N GLY A 116 5.29 -12.23 1.84
CA GLY A 116 5.40 -13.68 1.88
C GLY A 116 6.40 -14.26 0.87
N GLN A 117 6.51 -13.67 -0.33
CA GLN A 117 7.53 -14.05 -1.31
C GLN A 117 8.95 -13.70 -0.82
N CYS A 118 9.13 -12.51 -0.23
CA CYS A 118 10.41 -12.13 0.37
C CYS A 118 10.78 -13.06 1.54
N ALA A 119 9.81 -13.39 2.41
CA ALA A 119 10.00 -14.33 3.51
C ALA A 119 10.34 -15.74 3.02
N TYR A 120 9.73 -16.20 1.93
CA TYR A 120 10.06 -17.47 1.31
C TYR A 120 11.50 -17.52 0.79
N VAL A 121 11.97 -16.46 0.12
CA VAL A 121 13.38 -16.36 -0.34
C VAL A 121 14.35 -16.37 0.84
N LEU A 122 14.02 -15.68 1.94
CA LEU A 122 14.82 -15.70 3.17
C LEU A 122 14.86 -17.10 3.80
N LEU A 123 13.71 -17.78 3.88
CA LEU A 123 13.60 -19.13 4.41
C LEU A 123 14.40 -20.12 3.56
N HIS A 124 14.36 -19.98 2.25
CA HIS A 124 15.13 -20.77 1.29
C HIS A 124 16.65 -20.57 1.43
N ALA A 125 17.09 -19.35 1.77
CA ALA A 125 18.51 -19.05 2.01
C ALA A 125 19.04 -19.67 3.32
N ILE A 126 18.21 -19.77 4.37
CA ILE A 126 18.59 -20.34 5.67
C ILE A 126 18.47 -21.86 5.67
N PHE A 127 17.40 -22.39 5.08
CA PHE A 127 17.15 -23.82 4.97
C PHE A 127 16.90 -24.21 3.50
N PRO A 128 17.93 -24.66 2.76
CA PRO A 128 17.77 -25.06 1.36
C PRO A 128 16.83 -26.28 1.19
N SER A 129 16.48 -26.97 2.28
CA SER A 129 15.56 -28.12 2.30
C SER A 129 14.10 -27.73 1.98
N ILE A 130 13.72 -26.45 2.07
CA ILE A 130 12.35 -25.98 1.82
C ILE A 130 11.97 -26.07 0.33
N ALA A 131 12.94 -26.02 -0.59
CA ALA A 131 12.69 -26.23 -2.02
C ALA A 131 12.31 -27.68 -2.38
N ARG A 132 12.43 -28.63 -1.45
CA ARG A 132 12.06 -30.04 -1.68
C ARG A 132 10.60 -30.32 -1.31
N ILE A 133 9.85 -29.33 -0.82
CA ILE A 133 8.43 -29.50 -0.48
C ILE A 133 7.65 -29.64 -1.79
N PRO A 134 7.01 -30.79 -2.06
CA PRO A 134 6.25 -31.00 -3.29
C PRO A 134 5.05 -30.05 -3.33
N ASP A 135 4.84 -29.44 -4.49
CA ASP A 135 3.71 -28.55 -4.70
C ASP A 135 2.38 -29.32 -4.60
N ILE A 136 1.59 -28.96 -3.60
CA ILE A 136 0.25 -29.47 -3.33
C ILE A 136 -0.78 -28.84 -4.29
N PHE A 137 -0.40 -27.75 -4.97
CA PHE A 137 -1.25 -27.02 -5.91
C PHE A 137 -1.07 -27.53 -7.35
N PRO A 138 -2.18 -27.79 -8.08
CA PRO A 138 -2.12 -28.18 -9.49
C PRO A 138 -1.38 -27.13 -10.34
N PRO A 139 -0.53 -27.54 -11.29
CA PRO A 139 0.21 -26.62 -12.14
C PRO A 139 -0.75 -25.69 -12.91
N GLY A 140 -0.52 -24.38 -12.79
CA GLY A 140 -1.26 -23.34 -13.51
C GLY A 140 -2.54 -22.79 -12.86
N LYS A 141 -2.90 -23.21 -11.63
CA LYS A 141 -4.10 -22.69 -10.93
C LYS A 141 -3.85 -21.83 -9.68
N SER A 142 -2.61 -21.79 -9.18
CA SER A 142 -2.24 -20.95 -8.03
C SER A 142 -1.10 -20.01 -8.38
N ALA A 143 -1.24 -18.74 -7.99
CA ALA A 143 -0.18 -17.74 -8.10
C ALA A 143 0.92 -17.90 -7.03
N LEU A 144 0.69 -18.74 -6.00
CA LEU A 144 1.68 -19.10 -4.98
C LEU A 144 1.95 -20.61 -5.00
N THR A 145 3.22 -20.99 -5.05
CA THR A 145 3.70 -22.36 -4.78
C THR A 145 3.44 -22.72 -3.31
N SER A 146 3.43 -24.01 -2.96
CA SER A 146 3.17 -24.45 -1.58
C SER A 146 4.19 -23.89 -0.59
N GLY A 147 5.44 -23.72 -1.02
CA GLY A 147 6.47 -22.99 -0.28
C GLY A 147 6.16 -21.49 -0.10
N GLY A 148 5.57 -20.84 -1.11
CA GLY A 148 5.15 -19.44 -1.03
C GLY A 148 3.99 -19.23 -0.06
N MET A 149 3.11 -20.22 0.12
CA MET A 149 2.06 -20.17 1.16
C MET A 149 2.62 -20.30 2.57
N ILE A 150 3.68 -21.09 2.76
CA ILE A 150 4.39 -21.14 4.05
C ILE A 150 5.05 -19.78 4.32
N GLY A 151 5.69 -19.17 3.32
CA GLY A 151 6.23 -17.81 3.42
C GLY A 151 5.17 -16.77 3.75
N PHE A 152 3.98 -16.86 3.16
CA PHE A 152 2.84 -16.01 3.48
C PHE A 152 2.35 -16.17 4.92
N MET A 153 2.20 -17.41 5.40
CA MET A 153 1.76 -17.69 6.79
C MET A 153 2.78 -17.27 7.85
N VAL A 154 4.07 -17.21 7.49
CA VAL A 154 5.14 -16.71 8.38
C VAL A 154 5.21 -15.18 8.38
N PHE A 155 4.80 -14.54 7.28
CA PHE A 155 4.82 -13.09 7.14
C PHE A 155 3.55 -12.39 7.65
N TRP A 156 2.39 -13.07 7.58
CA TRP A 156 1.09 -12.58 8.05
C TRP A 156 0.98 -12.60 9.59
#